data_AF-A0A6P8MYV9-F1
#
_entry.id   AF-A0A6P8MYV9-F1
#
_cell.length_a   1.000
_cell.length_b   1.000
_cell.length_c   1.000
_cell.angle_alpha   90.00
_cell.angle_beta   90.00
_cell.angle_gamma   90.00
#
_symmetry.space_group_name_H-M   'P 1'
#
loop_
_entity.id
_entity.type
_entity.pdbx_description
1 polymer ?
#
loop_
_entity_poly.entity_id
_entity_poly.type
_entity_poly.pdbx_seq_one_letter_code
_entity_poly.pdbx_strand_id
1 'polypeptide(L)'
;MACFLVVPNKQVNMLKYTQLCLNYLKSTFLSRQNNILVQQNRNTYILKRKHSAPLYKKYERQPRLTHKHFIYEFIEHSSQRKQKKIDLVLLESVKNIGEKGQKVSVSSQKAYESLILPKLAVYATPENLKKYIIEDVDVQRRLSKYSSQFVEKTISTLSQCYLPVIMSMDNPWTIEKWHVKVAFRNEGYIVPEYAITLPEKTISGPDLSIENKEFYVIVKINNIEEVKVRCKVHHYTSNSEKKIEYDVPYYLLPSIAIFPEDQSILNSLPKHPLADKESVEK
;
A
#
# COMPACT_ATOMS: atom_id res chain seq x y z
N MET A 1 17.01 21.66 39.08
CA MET A 1 15.73 21.78 38.36
C MET A 1 15.95 21.41 36.91
N ALA A 2 15.66 20.16 36.56
CA ALA A 2 15.87 19.61 35.22
C ALA A 2 14.57 19.78 34.41
N CYS A 3 14.58 20.70 33.45
CA CYS A 3 13.54 20.80 32.43
C CYS A 3 13.97 19.92 31.24
N PHE A 4 13.40 18.73 31.14
CA PHE A 4 13.45 17.92 29.91
C PHE A 4 12.39 18.42 28.95
N LEU A 5 12.80 19.15 27.91
CA LEU A 5 11.98 19.36 26.72
C LEU A 5 12.27 18.23 25.74
N VAL A 6 11.35 17.27 25.68
CA VAL A 6 11.32 16.20 24.67
C VAL A 6 10.82 16.80 23.37
N VAL A 7 11.69 16.87 22.36
CA VAL A 7 11.31 17.25 20.98
C VAL A 7 10.87 15.99 20.23
N PRO A 8 9.69 15.96 19.59
CA PRO A 8 9.19 14.78 18.89
C PRO A 8 9.97 14.51 17.58
N ASN A 9 10.24 13.22 17.36
CA ASN A 9 10.87 12.66 16.17
C ASN A 9 10.05 12.94 14.90
N LYS A 10 10.56 13.82 14.05
CA LYS A 10 10.06 14.06 12.69
C LYS A 10 10.25 12.83 11.81
N GLN A 11 9.21 12.55 11.03
CA GLN A 11 9.17 11.65 9.87
C GLN A 11 10.48 11.68 9.07
N VAL A 12 10.99 10.48 8.79
CA VAL A 12 12.18 10.24 7.95
C VAL A 12 11.83 10.59 6.51
N ASN A 13 11.96 11.86 6.16
CA ASN A 13 12.02 12.30 4.77
C ASN A 13 13.34 11.78 4.17
N MET A 14 13.24 10.84 3.24
CA MET A 14 14.33 10.30 2.40
C MET A 14 15.11 11.37 1.60
N LEU A 15 14.75 12.64 1.72
CA LEU A 15 15.44 13.79 1.12
C LEU A 15 16.55 14.38 2.00
N LYS A 16 16.78 13.87 3.23
CA LYS A 16 17.89 14.32 4.09
C LYS A 16 19.22 13.60 3.86
N TYR A 17 19.22 12.43 3.23
CA TYR A 17 20.47 11.69 2.98
C TYR A 17 21.38 12.37 1.96
N THR A 18 20.83 13.22 1.08
CA THR A 18 21.63 14.01 0.13
C THR A 18 22.32 15.21 0.79
N GLN A 19 21.89 15.63 1.99
CA GLN A 19 22.53 16.73 2.73
C GLN A 19 23.66 16.26 3.68
N LEU A 20 23.66 15.00 4.10
CA LEU A 20 24.73 14.46 4.97
C LEU A 20 26.06 14.27 4.24
N CYS A 21 26.04 14.10 2.91
CA CYS A 21 27.26 13.95 2.12
C CYS A 21 27.97 15.28 1.78
N LEU A 22 27.32 16.44 2.04
CA LEU A 22 27.91 17.75 1.72
C LEU A 22 28.75 18.36 2.84
N ASN A 23 28.54 17.94 4.10
CA ASN A 23 29.20 18.58 5.25
C ASN A 23 30.55 17.95 5.64
N TYR A 24 30.95 16.82 5.04
CA TYR A 24 32.24 16.17 5.32
C TYR A 24 33.38 16.61 4.37
N LEU A 25 33.09 17.41 3.33
CA LEU A 25 34.09 17.85 2.35
C LEU A 25 34.48 19.32 2.55
N LYS A 26 34.79 19.71 3.79
CA LYS A 26 35.60 20.92 4.07
C LYS A 26 37.10 20.60 3.91
N SER A 27 37.48 20.03 2.77
CA SER A 27 38.87 20.07 2.32
C SER A 27 38.90 20.80 0.98
N THR A 28 39.83 21.74 0.87
CA THR A 28 40.01 22.76 -0.15
C THR A 28 40.36 22.23 -1.55
N PHE A 29 39.98 21.00 -1.89
CA PHE A 29 40.29 20.34 -3.15
C PHE A 29 39.14 20.32 -4.18
N LEU A 30 37.96 20.84 -3.85
CA LEU A 30 36.77 20.77 -4.72
C LEU A 30 36.39 22.09 -5.41
N SER A 31 37.30 23.08 -5.50
CA SER A 31 37.07 24.29 -6.31
C SER A 31 37.04 24.01 -7.82
N ARG A 32 37.25 22.75 -8.24
CA ARG A 32 37.17 22.27 -9.63
C ARG A 32 35.97 21.36 -9.91
N GLN A 33 34.96 21.32 -9.05
CA GLN A 33 33.70 20.66 -9.39
C GLN A 33 32.82 21.60 -10.21
N ASN A 34 33.04 21.56 -11.52
CA ASN A 34 32.06 22.04 -12.49
C ASN A 34 30.71 21.38 -12.15
N ASN A 35 29.78 22.17 -11.62
CA ASN A 35 28.35 21.91 -11.50
C ASN A 35 27.94 20.46 -11.21
N ILE A 36 28.00 20.04 -9.93
CA ILE A 36 27.25 18.85 -9.44
C ILE A 36 25.74 19.00 -9.73
N LEU A 37 25.25 20.23 -9.90
CA LEU A 37 23.88 20.59 -10.25
C LEU A 37 23.53 20.45 -11.74
N VAL A 38 24.51 20.25 -12.64
CA VAL A 38 24.22 19.77 -14.00
C VAL A 38 24.15 18.25 -13.93
N GLN A 39 23.16 17.77 -13.18
CA GLN A 39 22.78 16.37 -13.27
C GLN A 39 22.31 16.18 -14.72
N GLN A 40 23.07 15.39 -15.49
CA GLN A 40 22.69 15.05 -16.85
C GLN A 40 21.29 14.45 -16.82
N ASN A 41 20.30 15.21 -17.28
CA ASN A 41 18.95 14.69 -17.42
C ASN A 41 19.04 13.55 -18.43
N ARG A 42 18.65 12.32 -18.05
CA ARG A 42 18.80 11.09 -18.87
C ARG A 42 17.73 11.06 -19.99
N ASN A 43 17.70 12.11 -20.77
CA ASN A 43 16.70 12.42 -21.77
C ASN A 43 17.29 12.16 -23.15
N THR A 44 16.79 11.16 -23.86
CA THR A 44 17.24 10.88 -25.23
C THR A 44 16.30 11.55 -26.23
N TYR A 45 16.85 12.40 -27.08
CA TYR A 45 16.17 12.99 -28.24
C TYR A 45 16.59 12.24 -29.49
N ILE A 46 15.61 11.79 -30.28
CA ILE A 46 15.85 11.13 -31.55
C ILE A 46 15.66 12.18 -32.64
N LEU A 47 16.72 12.38 -33.40
CA LEU A 47 16.84 13.43 -34.40
C LEU A 47 17.10 12.82 -35.78
N LYS A 48 16.51 13.42 -36.81
CA LYS A 48 16.82 13.12 -38.22
C LYS A 48 17.76 14.18 -38.75
N ARG A 49 18.74 13.82 -39.58
CA ARG A 49 19.44 14.84 -40.36
C ARG A 49 18.49 15.41 -41.41
N LYS A 50 18.41 16.74 -41.51
CA LYS A 50 17.62 17.43 -42.54
C LYS A 50 18.16 17.16 -43.94
N HIS A 51 19.48 17.20 -44.07
CA HIS A 51 20.19 16.90 -45.31
C HIS A 51 20.83 15.51 -45.24
N SER A 52 20.58 14.68 -46.25
CA SER A 52 21.15 13.33 -46.34
C SER A 52 22.67 13.36 -46.40
N ALA A 53 23.30 12.42 -45.72
CA ALA A 53 24.75 12.26 -45.80
C ALA A 53 25.13 11.65 -47.17
N PRO A 54 26.27 12.03 -47.75
CA PRO A 54 26.76 11.43 -48.99
C PRO A 54 27.02 9.93 -48.80
N LEU A 55 26.50 9.14 -49.74
CA LEU A 55 26.72 7.70 -49.79
C LEU A 55 28.10 7.41 -50.40
N TYR A 56 28.72 6.31 -49.98
CA TYR A 56 30.00 5.83 -50.49
C TYR A 56 29.94 4.31 -50.58
N LYS A 57 30.75 3.70 -51.46
CA LYS A 57 30.72 2.24 -51.62
C LYS A 57 31.41 1.55 -50.45
N LYS A 58 31.08 0.27 -50.25
CA LYS A 58 31.74 -0.58 -49.25
C LYS A 58 33.25 -0.60 -49.53
N TYR A 59 34.06 -0.37 -48.50
CA TYR A 59 35.53 -0.28 -48.57
C TYR A 59 36.11 0.97 -49.25
N GLU A 60 35.29 1.96 -49.62
CA GLU A 60 35.79 3.28 -50.02
C GLU A 60 35.95 4.20 -48.80
N ARG A 61 36.73 5.26 -48.96
CA ARG A 61 36.92 6.28 -47.92
C ARG A 61 35.62 7.06 -47.73
N GLN A 62 35.19 7.14 -46.47
CA GLN A 62 34.01 7.92 -46.10
C GLN A 62 34.15 9.40 -46.50
N PRO A 63 33.19 9.98 -47.23
CA PRO A 63 33.17 11.40 -47.56
C PRO A 63 33.01 12.25 -46.29
N ARG A 64 33.68 13.41 -46.28
CA ARG A 64 33.60 14.33 -45.14
C ARG A 64 32.22 14.98 -45.05
N LEU A 65 31.65 14.98 -43.84
CA LEU A 65 30.42 15.68 -43.56
C LEU A 65 30.68 17.19 -43.45
N THR A 66 29.97 17.98 -44.26
CA THR A 66 29.96 19.44 -44.16
C THR A 66 28.90 19.95 -43.17
N HIS A 67 28.97 21.24 -42.83
CA HIS A 67 28.08 21.91 -41.85
C HIS A 67 26.58 21.63 -42.05
N LYS A 68 26.11 21.61 -43.31
CA LYS A 68 24.69 21.33 -43.63
C LYS A 68 24.20 19.97 -43.10
N HIS A 69 25.07 18.98 -42.94
CA HIS A 69 24.70 17.65 -42.46
C HIS A 69 24.56 17.57 -40.93
N PHE A 70 24.96 18.61 -40.21
CA PHE A 70 24.76 18.74 -38.76
C PHE A 70 23.49 19.52 -38.40
N ILE A 71 22.66 19.82 -39.41
CA ILE A 71 21.31 20.37 -39.20
C ILE A 71 20.35 19.21 -38.97
N TYR A 72 19.70 19.21 -37.82
CA TYR A 72 18.82 18.15 -37.37
C TYR A 72 17.37 18.62 -37.25
N GLU A 73 16.45 17.73 -37.60
CA GLU A 73 15.03 17.85 -37.36
C GLU A 73 14.65 16.92 -36.19
N PHE A 74 13.85 17.45 -35.27
CA PHE A 74 13.36 16.68 -34.13
C PHE A 74 12.31 15.68 -34.61
N ILE A 75 12.50 14.39 -34.28
CA ILE A 75 11.51 13.34 -34.55
C ILE A 75 10.70 13.10 -33.29
N GLU A 76 11.38 12.69 -32.22
CA GLU A 76 10.70 12.23 -31.02
C GLU A 76 11.59 12.30 -29.78
N HIS A 77 10.93 12.34 -28.63
CA HIS A 77 11.58 12.33 -27.33
C HIS A 77 11.29 11.02 -26.61
N SER A 78 12.34 10.31 -26.20
CA SER A 78 12.20 9.00 -25.52
C SER A 78 11.37 9.06 -24.25
N SER A 79 11.46 10.15 -23.47
CA SER A 79 10.75 10.30 -22.19
C SER A 79 9.24 10.51 -22.37
N GLN A 80 8.77 10.91 -23.56
CA GLN A 80 7.34 10.98 -23.87
C GLN A 80 6.72 9.61 -24.15
N ARG A 81 7.55 8.62 -24.53
CA ARG A 81 7.06 7.27 -24.80
C ARG A 81 6.74 6.56 -23.48
N LYS A 82 5.58 5.91 -23.42
CA LYS A 82 5.21 5.07 -22.27
C LYS A 82 6.24 3.95 -22.10
N GLN A 83 6.87 3.90 -20.94
CA GLN A 83 7.82 2.84 -20.61
C GLN A 83 7.12 1.48 -20.60
N LYS A 84 7.76 0.49 -21.24
CA LYS A 84 7.28 -0.89 -21.21
C LYS A 84 7.45 -1.47 -19.80
N LYS A 85 6.52 -2.34 -19.42
CA LYS A 85 6.65 -3.11 -18.18
C LYS A 85 7.78 -4.13 -18.31
N ILE A 86 8.39 -4.47 -17.17
CA ILE A 86 9.47 -5.45 -17.07
C ILE A 86 8.89 -6.75 -16.54
N ASP A 87 9.19 -7.84 -17.22
CA ASP A 87 8.80 -9.19 -16.82
C ASP A 87 9.86 -9.78 -15.88
N LEU A 88 9.39 -10.24 -14.72
CA LEU A 88 10.20 -10.83 -13.65
C LEU A 88 9.60 -12.16 -13.19
N VAL A 89 10.43 -12.96 -12.52
CA VAL A 89 10.02 -14.15 -11.77
C VAL A 89 10.31 -13.91 -10.30
N LEU A 90 9.31 -14.10 -9.44
CA LEU A 90 9.45 -13.88 -8.01
C LEU A 90 10.21 -15.04 -7.34
N LEU A 91 11.17 -14.72 -6.48
CA LEU A 91 11.88 -15.70 -5.66
C LEU A 91 11.18 -15.94 -4.31
N GLU A 92 10.46 -14.93 -3.84
CA GLU A 92 9.70 -14.93 -2.60
C GLU A 92 8.31 -14.35 -2.84
N SER A 93 7.34 -14.67 -1.97
CA SER A 93 6.00 -14.11 -2.05
C SER A 93 6.03 -12.66 -1.57
N VAL A 94 5.61 -11.73 -2.44
CA VAL A 94 5.65 -10.29 -2.17
C VAL A 94 4.25 -9.72 -2.13
N LYS A 95 3.95 -8.96 -1.07
CA LYS A 95 2.66 -8.31 -0.82
C LYS A 95 2.15 -7.54 -2.04
N ASN A 96 0.92 -7.82 -2.48
CA ASN A 96 0.24 -7.14 -3.59
C ASN A 96 0.92 -7.25 -4.96
N ILE A 97 1.87 -8.17 -5.13
CA ILE A 97 2.59 -8.35 -6.40
C ILE A 97 2.40 -9.77 -6.92
N GLY A 98 2.64 -10.77 -6.08
CA GLY A 98 2.47 -12.17 -6.46
C GLY A 98 3.15 -13.13 -5.49
N GLU A 99 3.01 -14.40 -5.78
CA GLU A 99 3.59 -15.49 -4.99
C GLU A 99 4.93 -15.93 -5.57
N LYS A 100 5.74 -16.61 -4.75
CA LYS A 100 7.02 -17.21 -5.16
C LYS A 100 6.85 -18.07 -6.43
N GLY A 101 7.76 -17.95 -7.38
CA GLY A 101 7.76 -18.74 -8.62
C GLY A 101 6.81 -18.23 -9.70
N GLN A 102 6.04 -17.17 -9.44
CA GLN A 102 5.14 -16.58 -10.43
C GLN A 102 5.88 -15.61 -11.36
N LYS A 103 5.49 -15.62 -12.66
CA LYS A 103 5.90 -14.58 -13.63
C LYS A 103 5.00 -13.34 -13.46
N VAL A 104 5.60 -12.18 -13.24
CA VAL A 104 4.89 -10.90 -13.02
C VAL A 104 5.45 -9.79 -13.92
N SER A 105 4.57 -8.92 -14.42
CA SER A 105 4.95 -7.76 -15.25
C SER A 105 4.66 -6.44 -14.52
N VAL A 106 5.71 -5.70 -14.15
CA VAL A 106 5.64 -4.48 -13.31
C VAL A 106 6.27 -3.26 -13.99
N SER A 107 6.03 -2.05 -13.46
CA SER A 107 6.73 -0.85 -13.94
C SER A 107 8.22 -0.91 -13.63
N SER A 108 9.04 -0.26 -14.47
CA SER A 108 10.51 -0.27 -14.34
C SER A 108 10.97 0.20 -12.95
N GLN A 109 10.47 1.35 -12.49
CA GLN A 109 10.86 1.88 -11.18
C GLN A 109 10.56 0.90 -10.04
N LYS A 110 9.34 0.35 -10.02
CA LYS A 110 8.94 -0.63 -9.00
C LYS A 110 9.75 -1.93 -9.10
N ALA A 111 10.04 -2.39 -10.32
CA ALA A 111 10.91 -3.54 -10.55
C ALA A 111 12.29 -3.37 -9.90
N TYR A 112 12.97 -2.26 -10.21
CA TYR A 112 14.32 -2.02 -9.72
C TYR A 112 14.33 -1.77 -8.22
N GLU A 113 13.50 -0.83 -7.74
CA GLU A 113 13.51 -0.38 -6.34
C GLU A 113 13.03 -1.46 -5.37
N SER A 114 11.87 -2.06 -5.64
CA SER A 114 11.20 -2.95 -4.68
C SER A 114 11.46 -4.44 -4.89
N LEU A 115 11.93 -4.88 -6.06
CA LEU A 115 12.04 -6.31 -6.37
C LEU A 115 13.48 -6.75 -6.66
N ILE A 116 14.14 -6.13 -7.64
CA ILE A 116 15.46 -6.56 -8.10
C ILE A 116 16.55 -6.17 -7.10
N LEU A 117 16.56 -4.91 -6.63
CA LEU A 117 17.56 -4.43 -5.67
C LEU A 117 17.56 -5.22 -4.35
N PRO A 118 16.40 -5.49 -3.70
CA PRO A 118 16.35 -6.36 -2.53
C PRO A 118 16.46 -7.86 -2.87
N LYS A 119 16.60 -8.24 -4.14
CA LYS A 119 16.72 -9.62 -4.62
C LYS A 119 15.47 -10.49 -4.32
N LEU A 120 14.29 -9.89 -4.34
CA LEU A 120 13.01 -10.60 -4.22
C LEU A 120 12.54 -11.18 -5.57
N ALA A 121 13.08 -10.70 -6.69
CA ALA A 121 12.75 -11.17 -8.02
C ALA A 121 13.97 -11.17 -8.96
N VAL A 122 13.89 -11.96 -10.02
CA VAL A 122 14.90 -12.07 -11.08
C VAL A 122 14.25 -11.82 -12.43
N TYR A 123 15.02 -11.35 -13.42
CA TYR A 123 14.53 -11.20 -14.79
C TYR A 123 13.98 -12.49 -15.39
N ALA A 124 12.90 -12.35 -16.16
CA ALA A 124 12.27 -13.43 -16.91
C ALA A 124 13.06 -13.86 -18.16
N THR A 125 14.34 -14.19 -18.00
CA THR A 125 15.16 -14.83 -19.05
C THR A 125 14.81 -16.31 -19.19
N PRO A 126 14.97 -16.95 -20.36
CA PRO A 126 14.58 -18.35 -20.58
C PRO A 126 15.19 -19.33 -19.58
N GLU A 127 16.43 -19.10 -19.13
CA GLU A 127 17.10 -19.93 -18.13
C GLU A 127 16.45 -19.80 -16.74
N ASN A 128 16.20 -18.57 -16.30
CA ASN A 128 15.55 -18.29 -15.02
C ASN A 128 14.09 -18.76 -14.99
N LEU A 129 13.38 -18.70 -16.12
CA LEU A 129 12.03 -19.24 -16.24
C LEU A 129 12.03 -20.74 -15.92
N LYS A 130 12.92 -21.52 -16.55
CA LYS A 130 13.05 -22.96 -16.28
C LYS A 130 13.44 -23.28 -14.84
N LYS A 131 14.22 -22.40 -14.20
CA LYS A 131 14.77 -22.64 -12.85
C LYS A 131 13.80 -22.28 -11.72
N TYR A 132 13.06 -21.20 -11.87
CA TYR A 132 12.29 -20.61 -10.76
C TYR A 132 10.78 -20.67 -10.93
N ILE A 133 10.27 -20.91 -12.14
CA ILE A 133 8.83 -21.07 -12.32
C ILE A 133 8.37 -22.35 -11.66
N ILE A 134 7.28 -22.24 -10.91
CA ILE A 134 6.55 -23.35 -10.33
C ILE A 134 5.25 -23.47 -11.14
N GLU A 135 5.14 -24.52 -11.96
CA GLU A 135 3.94 -24.77 -12.76
C GLU A 135 2.88 -25.55 -11.96
N ASP A 136 3.32 -26.36 -10.99
CA ASP A 136 2.46 -27.20 -10.16
C ASP A 136 1.71 -26.38 -9.10
N VAL A 137 0.39 -26.25 -9.28
CA VAL A 137 -0.50 -25.48 -8.39
C VAL A 137 -0.50 -26.03 -6.95
N ASP A 138 -0.39 -27.35 -6.78
CA ASP A 138 -0.39 -27.94 -5.44
C ASP A 138 0.93 -27.71 -4.70
N VAL A 139 2.06 -27.71 -5.41
CA VAL A 139 3.37 -27.35 -4.85
C VAL A 139 3.36 -25.87 -4.46
N GLN A 140 2.81 -25.03 -5.34
CA GLN A 140 2.64 -23.61 -5.10
C GLN A 140 1.82 -23.35 -3.82
N ARG A 141 0.65 -23.99 -3.68
CA ARG A 141 -0.22 -23.83 -2.49
C ARG A 141 0.48 -24.22 -1.19
N ARG A 142 1.33 -25.25 -1.20
CA ARG A 142 2.10 -25.67 -0.01
C ARG A 142 3.20 -24.69 0.37
N LEU A 143 3.81 -24.04 -0.62
CA LEU A 143 4.88 -23.06 -0.41
C LEU A 143 4.34 -21.67 -0.06
N SER A 144 3.11 -21.37 -0.46
CA SER A 144 2.47 -20.09 -0.19
C SER A 144 2.08 -19.96 1.28
N LYS A 145 2.51 -18.84 1.89
CA LYS A 145 2.22 -18.51 3.29
C LYS A 145 0.75 -18.21 3.54
N TYR A 146 0.08 -17.65 2.54
CA TYR A 146 -1.33 -17.26 2.59
C TYR A 146 -2.10 -18.01 1.51
N SER A 147 -3.41 -18.10 1.69
CA SER A 147 -4.35 -18.70 0.75
C SER A 147 -4.40 -17.96 -0.60
N SER A 148 -4.04 -16.67 -0.62
CA SER A 148 -3.90 -15.87 -1.84
C SER A 148 -2.96 -14.67 -1.66
N GLN A 149 -2.45 -14.14 -2.78
CA GLN A 149 -1.60 -12.95 -2.85
C GLN A 149 -2.20 -11.66 -2.23
N PHE A 150 -3.53 -11.58 -2.08
CA PHE A 150 -4.23 -10.38 -1.59
C PHE A 150 -4.58 -10.45 -0.10
N VAL A 151 -4.51 -11.64 0.51
CA VAL A 151 -4.92 -11.87 1.89
C VAL A 151 -4.25 -10.91 2.85
N GLU A 152 -2.93 -10.71 2.75
CA GLU A 152 -2.22 -9.83 3.66
C GLU A 152 -2.74 -8.37 3.60
N LYS A 153 -3.14 -7.91 2.42
CA LYS A 153 -3.77 -6.59 2.26
C LYS A 153 -5.16 -6.59 2.87
N THR A 154 -5.96 -7.62 2.61
CA THR A 154 -7.31 -7.78 3.17
C THR A 154 -7.29 -7.81 4.70
N ILE A 155 -6.34 -8.54 5.32
CA ILE A 155 -6.12 -8.57 6.77
C ILE A 155 -5.80 -7.16 7.28
N SER A 156 -4.88 -6.47 6.61
CA SER A 156 -4.50 -5.10 6.99
C SER A 156 -5.65 -4.11 6.89
N THR A 157 -6.51 -4.22 5.87
CA THR A 157 -7.66 -3.31 5.68
C THR A 157 -8.78 -3.62 6.66
N LEU A 158 -9.10 -4.90 6.88
CA LEU A 158 -10.18 -5.31 7.78
C LEU A 158 -9.81 -5.07 9.26
N SER A 159 -8.56 -5.29 9.66
CA SER A 159 -8.11 -5.03 11.04
C SER A 159 -8.15 -3.54 11.43
N GLN A 160 -7.98 -2.65 10.46
CA GLN A 160 -8.06 -1.19 10.63
C GLN A 160 -9.49 -0.65 10.52
N CYS A 161 -10.45 -1.48 10.10
CA CYS A 161 -11.84 -1.09 9.91
C CYS A 161 -12.55 -0.93 11.26
N TYR A 162 -13.32 0.16 11.37
CA TYR A 162 -14.27 0.39 12.44
C TYR A 162 -15.66 0.19 11.88
N LEU A 163 -16.34 -0.86 12.31
CA LEU A 163 -17.64 -1.22 11.79
C LEU A 163 -18.75 -0.60 12.67
N PRO A 164 -19.50 0.42 12.20
CA PRO A 164 -20.66 0.93 12.91
C PRO A 164 -21.84 -0.04 12.74
N VAL A 165 -22.21 -0.70 13.82
CA VAL A 165 -23.36 -1.59 13.90
C VAL A 165 -24.55 -0.77 14.36
N ILE A 166 -25.34 -0.30 13.40
CA ILE A 166 -26.48 0.58 13.62
C ILE A 166 -27.72 -0.27 13.94
N MET A 167 -28.25 -0.13 15.15
CA MET A 167 -29.41 -0.86 15.67
C MET A 167 -30.54 0.08 16.08
N SER A 168 -31.77 -0.42 16.20
CA SER A 168 -32.92 0.40 16.60
C SER A 168 -32.84 0.81 18.07
N MET A 169 -33.26 2.03 18.41
CA MET A 169 -33.46 2.46 19.80
C MET A 169 -34.81 2.03 20.36
N ASP A 170 -35.82 1.93 19.50
CA ASP A 170 -37.21 1.75 19.92
C ASP A 170 -37.60 0.27 20.02
N ASN A 171 -37.02 -0.59 19.17
CA ASN A 171 -37.32 -2.01 19.13
C ASN A 171 -36.21 -2.84 19.78
N PRO A 172 -36.53 -3.87 20.57
CA PRO A 172 -35.52 -4.79 21.10
C PRO A 172 -34.87 -5.58 19.96
N TRP A 173 -33.56 -5.79 20.08
CA TRP A 173 -32.76 -6.49 19.07
C TRP A 173 -31.69 -7.35 19.73
N THR A 174 -31.26 -8.36 18.98
CA THR A 174 -30.14 -9.24 19.32
C THR A 174 -29.19 -9.29 18.13
N ILE A 175 -27.91 -9.02 18.35
CA ILE A 175 -26.94 -9.00 17.25
C ILE A 175 -26.75 -10.42 16.72
N GLU A 176 -27.02 -10.56 15.43
CA GLU A 176 -26.85 -11.78 14.66
C GLU A 176 -25.90 -11.54 13.48
N LYS A 177 -25.49 -12.61 12.79
CA LYS A 177 -24.51 -12.52 11.71
C LYS A 177 -24.97 -11.63 10.55
N TRP A 178 -26.28 -11.62 10.25
CA TRP A 178 -26.83 -10.79 9.19
C TRP A 178 -26.75 -9.29 9.50
N HIS A 179 -26.90 -8.88 10.77
CA HIS A 179 -26.73 -7.50 11.20
C HIS A 179 -25.30 -7.00 10.91
N VAL A 180 -24.31 -7.82 11.24
CA VAL A 180 -22.89 -7.53 10.97
C VAL A 180 -22.61 -7.51 9.46
N LYS A 181 -23.21 -8.41 8.69
CA LYS A 181 -23.11 -8.41 7.22
C LYS A 181 -23.68 -7.12 6.61
N VAL A 182 -24.82 -6.63 7.10
CA VAL A 182 -25.40 -5.36 6.65
C VAL A 182 -24.47 -4.20 7.00
N ALA A 183 -23.88 -4.19 8.19
CA ALA A 183 -22.90 -3.19 8.57
C ALA A 183 -21.67 -3.22 7.64
N PHE A 184 -21.14 -4.39 7.30
CA PHE A 184 -20.02 -4.52 6.35
C PHE A 184 -20.39 -3.94 4.99
N ARG A 185 -21.61 -4.22 4.51
CA ARG A 185 -22.10 -3.69 3.23
C ARG A 185 -22.20 -2.17 3.25
N ASN A 186 -22.62 -1.57 4.36
CA ASN A 186 -22.70 -0.11 4.52
C ASN A 186 -21.29 0.53 4.45
N GLU A 187 -20.28 -0.15 4.99
CA GLU A 187 -18.86 0.25 4.87
C GLU A 187 -18.22 -0.12 3.52
N GLY A 188 -18.98 -0.71 2.58
CA GLY A 188 -18.52 -1.07 1.24
C GLY A 188 -17.82 -2.43 1.13
N TYR A 189 -17.84 -3.26 2.17
CA TYR A 189 -17.31 -4.62 2.16
C TYR A 189 -18.42 -5.65 1.93
N ILE A 190 -18.17 -6.61 1.05
CA ILE A 190 -19.09 -7.73 0.79
C ILE A 190 -18.56 -8.95 1.55
N VAL A 191 -19.18 -9.26 2.68
CA VAL A 191 -18.81 -10.40 3.55
C VAL A 191 -20.00 -11.35 3.71
N PRO A 192 -19.86 -12.65 3.42
CA PRO A 192 -20.94 -13.63 3.60
C PRO A 192 -21.07 -14.05 5.08
N GLU A 193 -22.26 -14.50 5.48
CA GLU A 193 -22.58 -14.83 6.88
C GLU A 193 -21.77 -16.01 7.41
N TYR A 194 -21.46 -17.00 6.57
CA TYR A 194 -20.67 -18.16 6.98
C TYR A 194 -19.23 -17.80 7.36
N ALA A 195 -18.71 -16.68 6.84
CA ALA A 195 -17.37 -16.19 7.14
C ALA A 195 -17.32 -15.40 8.46
N ILE A 196 -18.47 -15.07 9.04
CA ILE A 196 -18.58 -14.23 10.22
C ILE A 196 -18.78 -15.11 11.47
N THR A 197 -17.94 -14.86 12.48
CA THR A 197 -17.99 -15.49 13.79
C THR A 197 -18.16 -14.41 14.87
N LEU A 198 -19.30 -14.46 15.54
CA LEU A 198 -19.69 -13.56 16.63
C LEU A 198 -19.05 -13.99 17.96
N PRO A 199 -18.93 -13.09 18.95
CA PRO A 199 -18.57 -13.47 20.30
C PRO A 199 -19.60 -14.44 20.91
N GLU A 200 -19.17 -15.28 21.86
CA GLU A 200 -20.05 -16.25 22.52
C GLU A 200 -21.17 -15.58 23.34
N LYS A 201 -20.89 -14.40 23.90
CA LYS A 201 -21.84 -13.62 24.69
C LYS A 201 -22.78 -12.86 23.76
N THR A 202 -24.07 -13.09 23.91
CA THR A 202 -25.11 -12.37 23.16
C THR A 202 -25.14 -10.91 23.55
N ILE A 203 -25.18 -10.03 22.55
CA ILE A 203 -25.33 -8.59 22.75
C ILE A 203 -26.78 -8.24 22.38
N SER A 204 -27.53 -7.77 23.37
CA SER A 204 -28.93 -7.41 23.24
C SER A 204 -29.14 -5.95 23.63
N GLY A 205 -30.07 -5.29 22.97
CA GLY A 205 -30.51 -3.94 23.29
C GLY A 205 -32.04 -3.84 23.34
N PRO A 206 -32.62 -2.66 23.57
CA PRO A 206 -32.05 -1.34 23.35
C PRO A 206 -31.63 -0.68 24.68
N ASP A 207 -30.36 -0.87 25.05
CA ASP A 207 -29.78 -0.25 26.23
C ASP A 207 -28.85 0.89 25.82
N LEU A 208 -29.18 2.12 26.22
CA LEU A 208 -28.34 3.30 25.97
C LEU A 208 -26.93 3.15 26.56
N SER A 209 -26.76 2.29 27.57
CA SER A 209 -25.45 1.98 28.14
C SER A 209 -24.50 1.27 27.17
N ILE A 210 -25.01 0.65 26.10
CA ILE A 210 -24.22 -0.07 25.09
C ILE A 210 -23.76 0.87 23.97
N GLU A 211 -24.33 2.07 23.89
CA GLU A 211 -23.94 3.08 22.91
C GLU A 211 -22.44 3.41 22.98
N ASN A 212 -21.80 3.50 21.81
CA ASN A 212 -20.35 3.71 21.65
C ASN A 212 -19.43 2.63 22.22
N LYS A 213 -19.98 1.54 22.74
CA LYS A 213 -19.15 0.43 23.19
C LYS A 213 -18.72 -0.45 22.03
N GLU A 214 -17.54 -1.01 22.19
CA GLU A 214 -16.84 -1.82 21.20
C GLU A 214 -16.94 -3.31 21.54
N PHE A 215 -17.09 -4.11 20.50
CA PHE A 215 -16.82 -5.55 20.55
C PHE A 215 -16.06 -5.93 19.28
N TYR A 216 -15.46 -7.11 19.24
CA TYR A 216 -14.83 -7.60 18.02
C TYR A 216 -15.59 -8.76 17.42
N VAL A 217 -15.47 -8.89 16.11
CA VAL A 217 -15.98 -10.01 15.33
C VAL A 217 -14.80 -10.66 14.62
N ILE A 218 -14.80 -11.98 14.54
CA ILE A 218 -13.80 -12.71 13.78
C ILE A 218 -14.36 -12.97 12.38
N VAL A 219 -13.62 -12.57 11.34
CA VAL A 219 -13.93 -12.78 9.93
C VAL A 219 -12.93 -13.79 9.36
N LYS A 220 -13.43 -14.88 8.79
CA LYS A 220 -12.62 -15.92 8.14
C LYS A 220 -12.45 -15.60 6.66
N ILE A 221 -11.20 -15.57 6.20
CA ILE A 221 -10.83 -15.43 4.80
C ILE A 221 -10.47 -16.84 4.29
N ASN A 222 -11.17 -17.30 3.25
CA ASN A 222 -10.92 -18.60 2.59
C ASN A 222 -10.84 -19.81 3.55
N ASN A 223 -11.53 -19.75 4.70
CA ASN A 223 -11.52 -20.77 5.75
C ASN A 223 -10.13 -21.09 6.36
N ILE A 224 -9.13 -20.24 6.13
CA ILE A 224 -7.75 -20.45 6.59
C ILE A 224 -7.32 -19.30 7.51
N GLU A 225 -7.45 -18.06 7.04
CA GLU A 225 -7.03 -16.90 7.82
C GLU A 225 -8.18 -16.30 8.62
N GLU A 226 -7.90 -15.86 9.82
CA GLU A 226 -8.87 -15.24 10.71
C GLU A 226 -8.45 -13.80 11.03
N VAL A 227 -9.40 -12.86 10.94
CA VAL A 227 -9.18 -11.44 11.18
C VAL A 227 -10.15 -10.93 12.22
N LYS A 228 -9.62 -10.28 13.25
CA LYS A 228 -10.43 -9.58 14.25
C LYS A 228 -10.76 -8.18 13.75
N VAL A 229 -12.04 -7.87 13.64
CA VAL A 229 -12.57 -6.58 13.20
C VAL A 229 -13.28 -5.90 14.35
N ARG A 230 -13.04 -4.61 14.55
CA ARG A 230 -13.71 -3.83 15.60
C ARG A 230 -15.10 -3.42 15.16
N CYS A 231 -16.07 -3.59 16.04
CA CYS A 231 -17.45 -3.19 15.84
C CYS A 231 -17.86 -2.23 16.96
N LYS A 232 -18.49 -1.11 16.60
CA LYS A 232 -19.11 -0.16 17.54
C LYS A 232 -20.62 -0.23 17.42
N VAL A 233 -21.32 -0.30 18.54
CA VAL A 233 -22.79 -0.26 18.54
C VAL A 233 -23.27 1.19 18.51
N HIS A 234 -24.18 1.49 17.60
CA HIS A 234 -24.87 2.77 17.49
C HIS A 234 -26.37 2.58 17.46
N HIS A 235 -27.09 3.35 18.24
CA HIS A 235 -28.55 3.37 18.23
C HIS A 235 -29.06 4.36 17.17
N TYR A 236 -30.08 3.94 16.44
CA TYR A 236 -30.80 4.69 15.45
C TYR A 236 -32.24 4.85 15.87
N THR A 237 -32.75 6.06 15.70
CA THR A 237 -34.15 6.41 15.90
C THR A 237 -34.58 7.34 14.77
N SER A 238 -35.84 7.24 14.39
CA SER A 238 -36.44 8.15 13.41
C SER A 238 -36.74 9.52 14.01
N ASN A 239 -36.89 9.61 15.34
CA ASN A 239 -37.20 10.87 16.01
C ASN A 239 -35.92 11.72 16.16
N SER A 240 -35.91 12.90 15.56
CA SER A 240 -34.77 13.82 15.57
C SER A 240 -34.35 14.23 16.98
N GLU A 241 -35.27 14.32 17.94
CA GLU A 241 -34.96 14.74 19.32
C GLU A 241 -34.19 13.68 20.10
N LYS A 242 -34.42 12.40 19.80
CA LYS A 242 -33.76 11.27 20.46
C LYS A 242 -32.50 10.81 19.75
N LYS A 243 -32.18 11.42 18.61
CA LYS A 243 -31.03 11.06 17.80
C LYS A 243 -29.75 11.45 18.52
N ILE A 244 -28.87 10.48 18.70
CA ILE A 244 -27.56 10.72 19.31
C ILE A 244 -26.62 11.19 18.19
N GLU A 245 -26.13 12.42 18.31
CA GLU A 245 -25.18 13.01 17.39
C GLU A 245 -23.83 13.18 18.09
N TYR A 246 -22.75 12.88 17.36
CA TYR A 246 -21.39 13.06 17.83
C TYR A 246 -20.73 14.19 17.05
N ASP A 247 -20.07 15.09 17.78
CA ASP A 247 -19.26 16.16 17.18
C ASP A 247 -17.99 15.62 16.51
N VAL A 248 -17.58 14.41 16.89
CA VAL A 248 -16.38 13.74 16.39
C VAL A 248 -16.74 12.44 15.68
N PRO A 249 -15.99 12.06 14.64
CA PRO A 249 -16.20 10.80 13.95
C PRO A 249 -15.97 9.59 14.88
N TYR A 250 -16.67 8.49 14.58
CA TYR A 250 -16.72 7.29 15.42
C TYR A 250 -15.35 6.67 15.76
N TYR A 251 -14.37 6.82 14.87
CA TYR A 251 -13.01 6.30 15.06
C TYR A 251 -12.15 7.10 16.05
N LEU A 252 -12.59 8.29 16.47
CA LEU A 252 -11.93 9.08 17.52
C LEU A 252 -12.56 8.89 18.90
N LEU A 253 -13.78 8.35 18.95
CA LEU A 253 -14.48 8.07 20.21
C LEU A 253 -13.71 7.05 21.05
N PRO A 254 -13.74 7.16 22.39
CA PRO A 254 -13.01 6.27 23.28
C PRO A 254 -13.39 4.80 23.05
N SER A 255 -12.39 3.93 23.05
CA SER A 255 -12.56 2.49 22.85
C SER A 255 -12.89 1.80 24.17
N ILE A 256 -14.17 1.73 24.52
CA ILE A 256 -14.66 1.04 25.72
C ILE A 256 -15.31 -0.27 25.28
N ALA A 257 -14.83 -1.40 25.79
CA ALA A 257 -15.40 -2.71 25.47
C ALA A 257 -16.78 -2.90 26.09
N ILE A 258 -17.68 -3.59 25.38
CA ILE A 258 -18.95 -4.09 25.93
C ILE A 258 -18.65 -5.09 27.05
N PHE A 259 -17.70 -5.99 26.80
CA PHE A 259 -17.23 -6.98 27.75
C PHE A 259 -15.85 -6.58 28.29
N PRO A 260 -15.67 -6.41 29.62
CA PRO A 260 -14.39 -6.00 30.19
C PRO A 260 -13.20 -6.92 29.85
N GLU A 261 -13.46 -8.21 29.66
CA GLU A 261 -12.46 -9.22 29.28
C GLU A 261 -11.79 -8.90 27.93
N ASP A 262 -12.57 -8.39 26.98
CA ASP A 262 -12.15 -8.15 25.60
C ASP A 262 -11.37 -6.84 25.42
N GLN A 263 -11.32 -6.00 26.45
CA GLN A 263 -10.65 -4.70 26.40
C GLN A 263 -9.17 -4.83 26.04
N SER A 264 -8.49 -5.85 26.58
CA SER A 264 -7.08 -6.12 26.31
C SER A 264 -6.83 -6.41 24.82
N ILE A 265 -7.72 -7.20 24.21
CA ILE A 265 -7.67 -7.57 22.79
C ILE A 265 -7.94 -6.34 21.93
N LEU A 266 -8.98 -5.57 22.23
CA LEU A 266 -9.36 -4.36 21.49
C LEU A 266 -8.24 -3.30 21.51
N ASN A 267 -7.56 -3.14 22.65
CA ASN A 267 -6.43 -2.23 22.78
C ASN A 267 -5.24 -2.64 21.92
N SER A 268 -5.04 -3.94 21.66
CA SER A 268 -3.94 -4.46 20.85
C SER A 268 -4.12 -4.31 19.35
N LEU A 269 -5.36 -4.10 18.89
CA LEU A 269 -5.67 -3.99 17.47
C LEU A 269 -5.12 -2.67 16.87
N PRO A 270 -4.90 -2.58 15.54
CA PRO A 270 -4.47 -1.35 14.87
C PRO A 270 -5.63 -0.34 14.76
N LYS A 271 -5.36 0.94 15.05
CA LYS A 271 -6.37 2.01 14.99
C LYS A 271 -6.71 2.38 13.54
N HIS A 272 -7.75 3.20 13.37
CA HIS A 272 -8.17 3.69 12.07
C HIS A 272 -7.07 4.57 11.46
N PRO A 273 -6.75 4.47 10.16
CA PRO A 273 -5.64 5.23 9.56
C PRO A 273 -5.78 6.75 9.61
N LEU A 274 -7.00 7.26 9.79
CA LEU A 274 -7.25 8.71 9.95
C LEU A 274 -7.04 9.19 11.38
N ALA A 275 -7.22 8.32 12.39
CA ALA A 275 -7.04 8.70 13.79
C ALA A 275 -5.59 9.12 14.09
N ASP A 276 -4.63 8.47 13.44
CA ASP A 276 -3.21 8.78 13.63
C ASP A 276 -2.81 10.14 13.02
N LYS A 277 -3.44 10.56 11.91
CA LYS A 277 -3.09 11.81 11.20
C LYS A 277 -3.41 13.05 12.02
N GLU A 278 -4.58 13.07 12.65
CA GLU A 278 -5.05 14.21 13.44
C GLU A 278 -4.24 14.42 14.73
N SER A 279 -3.63 13.36 15.27
CA SER A 279 -2.74 13.45 16.44
C SER A 279 -1.38 14.07 16.14
N VAL A 280 -0.97 14.10 14.86
CA VAL A 280 0.33 14.64 14.41
C VAL A 280 0.21 16.12 14.02
N GLU A 281 -1.01 16.60 13.77
CA GLU A 281 -1.30 17.98 13.36
C GLU A 281 -1.58 18.93 14.55
N LYS A 282 -1.72 18.40 15.78
CA LYS A 282 -1.82 19.15 17.04
C LYS A 282 -0.49 19.17 17.78
#